data_AF-A0A521XZ17-F1
#
_entry.id   AF-A0A521XZ17-F1
#
_cell.length_a   1.000
_cell.length_b   1.000
_cell.length_c   1.000
_cell.angle_alpha   90.00
_cell.angle_beta   90.00
_cell.angle_gamma   90.00
#
_symmetry.space_group_name_H-M   'P 1'
#
loop_
_entity.id
_entity.type
_entity.pdbx_description
1 polymer ?
#
loop_
_entity_poly.entity_id
_entity_poly.type
_entity_poly.pdbx_seq_one_letter_code
_entity_poly.pdbx_strand_id
1 'polypeptide(L)'
;MNKYNYLPIITPTTKQTFSDYIDSLDIPQIDYFAIGIQNTVIKRSISLMSLPEWQKHFVDNHYANFDPVRRISLYTKRNLIPFCEIDHLDNFGKEIMQQRKNMGIKDGIILMQRFPKFNFMITLGTGFSKFNAFDFIKRYHDSIFLVKRDLINLIGKDAKNFLSREVFDPFTHLSSDAK
;
A
#
# COMPACT_ATOMS: atom_id res chain seq x y z
N MET A 1 -18.96 3.17 16.95
CA MET A 1 -18.24 4.00 15.95
C MET A 1 -17.26 3.09 15.22
N ASN A 2 -17.52 2.73 13.95
CA ASN A 2 -16.57 1.94 13.16
C ASN A 2 -15.30 2.78 12.95
N LYS A 3 -14.25 2.49 13.72
CA LYS A 3 -12.93 3.08 13.53
C LYS A 3 -12.45 2.63 12.14
N TYR A 4 -12.33 3.55 11.19
CA TYR A 4 -11.78 3.24 9.87
C TYR A 4 -10.41 2.58 10.01
N ASN A 5 -10.26 1.39 9.41
CA ASN A 5 -9.00 0.63 9.43
C ASN A 5 -7.98 1.12 8.40
N TYR A 6 -8.34 2.16 7.64
CA TYR A 6 -7.53 2.73 6.59
C TYR A 6 -7.72 4.25 6.54
N LEU A 7 -6.61 4.97 6.36
CA LEU A 7 -6.60 6.41 6.16
C LEU A 7 -5.66 6.79 5.01
N PRO A 8 -6.06 7.68 4.09
CA PRO A 8 -5.14 8.19 3.09
C PRO A 8 -4.10 9.13 3.74
N ILE A 9 -2.87 9.14 3.23
CA ILE A 9 -1.88 10.17 3.55
C ILE A 9 -2.30 11.46 2.83
N ILE A 10 -2.67 12.48 3.61
CA ILE A 10 -3.16 13.77 3.12
C ILE A 10 -2.17 14.92 3.32
N THR A 11 -1.02 14.66 3.93
CA THR A 11 0.02 15.67 4.20
C THR A 11 0.46 16.32 2.88
N PRO A 12 0.22 17.63 2.65
CA PRO A 12 0.42 18.25 1.34
C PRO A 12 1.85 18.11 0.81
N THR A 13 2.84 18.32 1.67
CA THR A 13 4.26 18.18 1.29
C THR A 13 4.60 16.75 0.86
N THR A 14 4.12 15.75 1.60
CA THR A 14 4.34 14.34 1.25
C THR A 14 3.68 13.98 -0.06
N LYS A 15 2.45 14.46 -0.29
CA LYS A 15 1.73 14.25 -1.56
C LYS A 15 2.47 14.88 -2.74
N GLN A 16 2.89 16.13 -2.60
CA GLN A 16 3.60 16.83 -3.67
C GLN A 16 4.93 16.13 -3.99
N THR A 17 5.76 15.86 -2.99
CA THR A 17 7.04 15.16 -3.20
C THR A 17 6.84 13.77 -3.79
N PHE A 18 5.77 13.06 -3.44
CA PHE A 18 5.44 11.77 -4.04
C PHE A 18 5.10 11.91 -5.53
N SER A 19 4.23 12.85 -5.89
CA SER A 19 3.89 13.15 -7.28
C SER A 19 5.12 13.55 -8.08
N ASP A 20 5.92 14.51 -7.61
CA ASP A 20 7.14 14.96 -8.29
C ASP A 20 8.13 13.80 -8.48
N TYR A 21 8.26 12.94 -7.47
CA TYR A 21 9.14 11.78 -7.54
C TYR A 21 8.66 10.78 -8.60
N ILE A 22 7.39 10.37 -8.59
CA ILE A 22 6.90 9.39 -9.56
C ILE A 22 6.89 9.93 -10.98
N ASP A 23 6.61 11.22 -11.17
CA ASP A 23 6.64 11.87 -12.49
C ASP A 23 8.06 11.96 -13.05
N SER A 24 9.07 11.92 -12.18
CA SER A 24 10.48 11.85 -12.57
C SER A 24 11.01 10.44 -12.84
N LEU A 25 10.25 9.39 -12.49
CA LEU A 25 10.67 8.01 -12.67
C LEU A 25 10.42 7.55 -14.11
N ASP A 26 11.46 7.01 -14.74
CA ASP A 26 11.34 6.23 -15.97
C ASP A 26 11.50 4.73 -15.64
N ILE A 27 10.38 4.10 -15.27
CA ILE A 27 10.32 2.65 -15.06
C ILE A 27 9.42 2.07 -16.15
N PRO A 28 9.99 1.46 -17.20
CA PRO A 28 9.21 0.98 -18.33
C PRO A 28 8.09 0.05 -17.88
N GLN A 29 6.90 0.25 -18.45
CA GLN A 29 5.70 -0.55 -18.20
C GLN A 29 5.05 -0.35 -16.82
N ILE A 30 5.52 0.51 -15.92
CA ILE A 30 4.84 0.80 -14.65
C ILE A 30 4.19 2.18 -14.72
N ASP A 31 2.87 2.21 -14.56
CA ASP A 31 2.06 3.43 -14.71
C ASP A 31 1.32 3.79 -13.41
N TYR A 32 1.41 2.93 -12.39
CA TYR A 32 0.76 3.13 -11.10
C TYR A 32 1.70 2.84 -9.94
N PHE A 33 1.69 3.71 -8.95
CA PHE A 33 2.49 3.62 -7.75
C PHE A 33 1.59 3.77 -6.52
N ALA A 34 1.82 2.94 -5.51
CA ALA A 34 1.30 3.19 -4.17
C ALA A 34 2.32 2.82 -3.12
N ILE A 35 2.30 3.51 -2.00
CA ILE A 35 3.09 3.18 -0.82
C ILE A 35 2.20 3.31 0.41
N GLY A 36 2.26 2.32 1.29
CA GLY A 36 1.53 2.35 2.53
C GLY A 36 2.22 1.60 3.66
N ILE A 37 1.66 1.78 4.85
CA ILE A 37 2.08 1.11 6.07
C ILE A 37 0.88 0.37 6.65
N GLN A 38 1.09 -0.88 6.99
CA GLN A 38 0.16 -1.69 7.76
C GLN A 38 0.70 -1.86 9.17
N ASN A 39 0.00 -1.36 10.19
CA ASN A 39 0.20 -1.75 11.58
C ASN A 39 -0.40 -3.16 11.78
N THR A 40 0.42 -4.14 12.14
CA THR A 40 -0.03 -5.54 12.28
C THR A 40 -0.71 -5.80 13.62
N VAL A 41 -0.41 -5.00 14.64
CA VAL A 41 -0.92 -5.16 16.01
C VAL A 41 -2.39 -4.76 16.05
N ILE A 42 -2.70 -3.56 15.56
CA ILE A 42 -4.06 -2.99 15.68
C ILE A 42 -4.82 -2.99 14.34
N LYS A 43 -4.24 -3.63 13.30
CA LYS A 43 -4.86 -3.85 11.98
C LYS A 43 -5.28 -2.58 11.23
N ARG A 44 -4.59 -1.46 11.44
CA ARG A 44 -4.79 -0.22 10.67
C ARG A 44 -3.74 0.01 9.60
N SER A 45 -4.09 0.82 8.61
CA SER A 45 -3.17 1.23 7.55
C SER A 45 -3.28 2.70 7.18
N ILE A 46 -2.17 3.23 6.68
CA ILE A 46 -2.13 4.46 5.90
C ILE A 46 -1.53 4.19 4.53
N SER A 47 -1.95 4.90 3.49
CA SER A 47 -1.25 4.84 2.19
C SER A 47 -1.40 6.11 1.36
N LEU A 48 -0.56 6.20 0.34
CA LEU A 48 -0.60 7.19 -0.73
C LEU A 48 -0.60 6.44 -2.07
N MET A 49 -1.43 6.88 -3.02
CA MET A 49 -1.56 6.27 -4.35
C MET A 49 -1.39 7.33 -5.42
N SER A 50 -0.78 6.98 -6.56
CA SER A 50 -0.51 7.89 -7.67
C SER A 50 -1.75 8.31 -8.43
N LEU A 51 -2.82 7.52 -8.37
CA LEU A 51 -4.10 7.83 -9.00
C LEU A 51 -5.10 8.35 -7.93
N PRO A 52 -5.34 9.68 -7.84
CA PRO A 52 -6.17 10.26 -6.78
C PRO A 52 -7.62 9.81 -6.83
N GLU A 53 -8.18 9.61 -8.03
CA GLU A 53 -9.54 9.13 -8.23
C GLU A 53 -9.70 7.72 -7.66
N TRP A 54 -8.70 6.86 -7.89
CA TRP A 54 -8.67 5.53 -7.30
C TRP A 54 -8.55 5.59 -5.79
N GLN A 55 -7.66 6.43 -5.24
CA GLN A 55 -7.53 6.56 -3.79
C GLN A 55 -8.82 7.03 -3.13
N LYS A 56 -9.51 8.00 -3.74
CA LYS A 56 -10.83 8.46 -3.28
C LYS A 56 -11.85 7.32 -3.31
N HIS A 57 -11.98 6.64 -4.44
CA HIS A 57 -12.91 5.53 -4.58
C HIS A 57 -12.63 4.38 -3.59
N PHE A 58 -11.35 4.08 -3.34
CA PHE A 58 -10.91 3.08 -2.37
C PHE A 58 -11.29 3.45 -0.92
N VAL A 59 -11.19 4.74 -0.56
CA VAL A 59 -11.63 5.26 0.74
C VAL A 59 -13.14 5.17 0.88
N ASP A 60 -13.87 5.72 -0.10
CA ASP A 60 -15.33 5.84 -0.09
C ASP A 60 -16.02 4.48 0.03
N ASN A 61 -15.46 3.45 -0.59
CA ASN A 61 -15.99 2.08 -0.58
C ASN A 61 -15.36 1.15 0.48
N HIS A 62 -14.46 1.68 1.33
CA HIS A 62 -13.82 0.91 2.42
C HIS A 62 -13.09 -0.37 1.96
N TYR A 63 -12.46 -0.32 0.79
CA TYR A 63 -11.88 -1.50 0.14
C TYR A 63 -10.67 -2.11 0.84
N ALA A 64 -10.04 -1.40 1.78
CA ALA A 64 -8.82 -1.86 2.45
C ALA A 64 -8.91 -3.30 3.00
N ASN A 65 -10.04 -3.68 3.59
CA ASN A 65 -10.21 -5.02 4.18
C ASN A 65 -10.56 -6.11 3.16
N PHE A 66 -10.99 -5.72 1.96
CA PHE A 66 -11.49 -6.62 0.93
C PHE A 66 -10.54 -6.77 -0.26
N ASP A 67 -9.61 -5.83 -0.42
CA ASP A 67 -8.60 -5.82 -1.48
C ASP A 67 -7.80 -7.14 -1.51
N PRO A 68 -7.96 -7.96 -2.57
CA PRO A 68 -7.30 -9.26 -2.67
C PRO A 68 -5.78 -9.16 -2.65
N VAL A 69 -5.23 -8.18 -3.37
CA VAL A 69 -3.77 -7.96 -3.48
C VAL A 69 -3.20 -7.62 -2.10
N ARG A 70 -3.88 -6.75 -1.36
CA ARG A 70 -3.48 -6.40 0.01
C ARG A 70 -3.58 -7.60 0.94
N ARG A 71 -4.70 -8.33 0.93
CA ARG A 71 -4.93 -9.50 1.80
C ARG A 71 -3.85 -10.54 1.59
N ILE A 72 -3.67 -11.00 0.35
CA ILE A 72 -2.66 -12.01 0.00
C ILE A 72 -1.27 -11.56 0.44
N SER A 73 -0.94 -10.28 0.20
CA SER A 73 0.37 -9.73 0.58
C SER A 73 0.64 -9.72 2.07
N LEU A 74 -0.40 -9.57 2.90
CA LEU A 74 -0.27 -9.63 4.36
C LEU A 74 -0.19 -11.07 4.91
N TYR A 75 -0.73 -12.07 4.20
CA TYR A 75 -0.70 -13.48 4.63
C TYR A 75 0.53 -14.26 4.17
N THR A 76 1.28 -13.77 3.18
CA THR A 76 2.52 -14.39 2.73
C THR A 76 3.76 -13.91 3.49
N LYS A 77 4.81 -14.74 3.54
CA LYS A 77 6.15 -14.36 4.02
C LYS A 77 7.03 -13.73 2.92
N ARG A 78 6.58 -13.76 1.66
CA ARG A 78 7.34 -13.21 0.52
C ARG A 78 7.47 -11.69 0.62
N ASN A 79 8.62 -11.17 0.19
CA ASN A 79 8.88 -9.73 0.12
C ASN A 79 8.65 -9.13 -1.26
N LEU A 80 8.50 -9.97 -2.28
CA LEU A 80 8.17 -9.58 -3.63
C LEU A 80 7.07 -10.51 -4.11
N ILE A 81 5.94 -9.95 -4.53
CA ILE A 81 4.73 -10.70 -4.86
C ILE A 81 4.20 -10.16 -6.20
N PRO A 82 4.27 -10.93 -7.29
CA PRO A 82 3.55 -10.57 -8.51
C PRO A 82 2.04 -10.74 -8.28
N PHE A 83 1.23 -9.91 -8.95
CA PHE A 83 -0.23 -10.05 -8.97
C PHE A 83 -0.76 -9.88 -10.39
N CYS A 84 -1.92 -10.50 -10.65
CA CYS A 84 -2.66 -10.34 -11.90
C CYS A 84 -4.16 -10.13 -11.65
N GLU A 85 -4.88 -9.65 -12.66
CA GLU A 85 -6.30 -9.28 -12.57
C GLU A 85 -7.21 -10.43 -12.07
N ILE A 86 -6.79 -11.68 -12.24
CA ILE A 86 -7.60 -12.87 -11.93
C ILE A 86 -7.59 -13.19 -10.42
N ASP A 87 -6.68 -12.60 -9.64
CA ASP A 87 -6.52 -12.91 -8.21
C ASP A 87 -7.64 -12.28 -7.36
N HIS A 88 -8.75 -13.00 -7.14
CA HIS A 88 -9.82 -12.59 -6.21
C HIS A 88 -10.32 -13.76 -5.34
N LEU A 89 -10.72 -13.45 -4.12
CA LEU A 89 -11.16 -14.43 -3.11
C LEU A 89 -12.67 -14.44 -2.89
N ASP A 90 -13.36 -13.37 -3.27
CA ASP A 90 -14.79 -13.17 -3.08
C ASP A 90 -15.33 -12.14 -4.08
N ASN A 91 -16.65 -11.92 -4.09
CA ASN A 91 -17.30 -10.98 -5.02
C ASN A 91 -16.86 -9.52 -4.81
N PHE A 92 -16.54 -9.12 -3.58
CA PHE A 92 -16.00 -7.78 -3.31
C PHE A 92 -14.60 -7.63 -3.91
N GLY A 93 -13.77 -8.66 -3.75
CA GLY A 93 -12.46 -8.74 -4.38
C GLY A 93 -12.56 -8.67 -5.89
N LYS A 94 -13.53 -9.37 -6.50
CA LYS A 94 -13.78 -9.31 -7.94
C LYS A 94 -14.09 -7.90 -8.41
N GLU A 95 -14.97 -7.19 -7.70
CA GLU A 95 -15.32 -5.80 -8.02
C GLU A 95 -14.09 -4.88 -7.91
N ILE A 96 -13.30 -5.02 -6.85
CA ILE A 96 -12.07 -4.25 -6.67
C ILE A 96 -11.09 -4.46 -7.82
N MET A 97 -10.88 -5.71 -8.24
CA MET A 97 -10.00 -6.03 -9.38
C MET A 97 -10.56 -5.48 -10.70
N GLN A 98 -11.88 -5.52 -10.91
CA GLN A 98 -12.51 -4.93 -12.09
C GLN A 98 -12.35 -3.41 -12.13
N GLN A 99 -12.52 -2.71 -11.01
CA GLN A 99 -12.33 -1.25 -10.94
C GLN A 99 -10.86 -0.88 -11.20
N ARG A 100 -9.92 -1.62 -10.60
CA ARG A 100 -8.49 -1.47 -10.90
C ARG A 100 -8.19 -1.65 -12.38
N LYS A 101 -8.75 -2.69 -13.02
CA LYS A 101 -8.62 -2.93 -14.48
C LYS A 101 -9.11 -1.75 -15.30
N ASN A 102 -10.28 -1.20 -14.97
CA ASN A 102 -10.87 -0.05 -15.66
C ASN A 102 -9.98 1.21 -15.54
N MET A 103 -9.19 1.30 -14.48
CA MET A 103 -8.22 2.36 -14.23
C MET A 103 -6.80 2.04 -14.71
N GLY A 104 -6.62 0.95 -15.47
CA GLY A 104 -5.32 0.56 -16.01
C GLY A 104 -4.36 -0.05 -14.98
N ILE A 105 -4.85 -0.59 -13.87
CA ILE A 105 -4.06 -1.26 -12.82
C ILE A 105 -4.39 -2.76 -12.84
N LYS A 106 -3.94 -3.47 -13.87
CA LYS A 106 -4.30 -4.87 -14.13
C LYS A 106 -3.34 -5.85 -13.48
N ASP A 107 -2.05 -5.59 -13.69
CA ASP A 107 -0.96 -6.46 -13.27
C ASP A 107 0.08 -5.64 -12.51
N GLY A 108 1.06 -6.31 -11.91
CA GLY A 108 2.16 -5.62 -11.27
C GLY A 108 2.92 -6.45 -10.25
N ILE A 109 3.65 -5.75 -9.40
CA ILE A 109 4.37 -6.33 -8.27
C ILE A 109 4.11 -5.56 -6.98
N ILE A 110 4.05 -6.29 -5.88
CA ILE A 110 4.08 -5.76 -4.52
C ILE A 110 5.45 -5.97 -3.93
N LEU A 111 6.02 -4.91 -3.36
CA LEU A 111 7.25 -4.95 -2.58
C LEU A 111 6.90 -4.75 -1.11
N MET A 112 7.30 -5.71 -0.27
CA MET A 112 7.09 -5.64 1.17
C MET A 112 8.41 -5.34 1.87
N GLN A 113 8.34 -4.52 2.91
CA GLN A 113 9.36 -4.45 3.94
C GLN A 113 8.72 -4.73 5.29
N ARG A 114 9.11 -5.84 5.90
CA ARG A 114 8.41 -6.42 7.04
C ARG A 114 9.15 -6.13 8.33
N PHE A 115 8.40 -5.71 9.35
CA PHE A 115 8.85 -5.54 10.72
C PHE A 115 7.89 -6.30 11.66
N PRO A 116 8.30 -6.60 12.90
CA PRO A 116 7.44 -7.36 13.82
C PRO A 116 6.05 -6.75 14.06
N LYS A 117 5.95 -5.41 14.08
CA LYS A 117 4.72 -4.68 14.43
C LYS A 117 4.08 -3.94 13.25
N PHE A 118 4.75 -3.87 12.11
CA PHE A 118 4.23 -3.16 10.94
C PHE A 118 4.92 -3.62 9.65
N ASN A 119 4.33 -3.31 8.51
CA ASN A 119 4.93 -3.56 7.20
C ASN A 119 4.80 -2.31 6.33
N PHE A 120 5.83 -1.99 5.54
CA PHE A 120 5.64 -1.19 4.34
C PHE A 120 5.19 -2.09 3.20
N MET A 121 4.27 -1.56 2.38
CA MET A 121 3.75 -2.19 1.18
C MET A 121 3.83 -1.18 0.04
N ILE A 122 4.60 -1.49 -0.99
CA ILE A 122 4.71 -0.70 -2.22
C ILE A 122 3.99 -1.49 -3.32
N THR A 123 3.14 -0.83 -4.09
CA THR A 123 2.53 -1.39 -5.30
C THR A 123 3.11 -0.69 -6.51
N LEU A 124 3.66 -1.47 -7.44
CA LEU A 124 4.00 -1.04 -8.78
C LEU A 124 3.03 -1.73 -9.74
N GLY A 125 2.10 -0.97 -10.32
CA GLY A 125 1.00 -1.48 -11.14
C GLY A 125 1.09 -1.04 -12.59
N THR A 126 0.42 -1.79 -13.46
CA THR A 126 0.44 -1.56 -14.91
C THR A 126 -0.83 -2.00 -15.61
N GLY A 127 -1.13 -1.33 -16.73
CA GLY A 127 -2.19 -1.71 -17.67
C GLY A 127 -1.67 -2.49 -18.87
N PHE A 128 -0.35 -2.72 -18.94
CA PHE A 128 0.35 -3.30 -20.08
C PHE A 128 0.01 -4.78 -20.27
N SER A 129 -0.62 -5.11 -21.40
CA SER A 129 -1.25 -6.43 -21.65
C SER A 129 -0.31 -7.63 -21.69
N LYS A 130 1.01 -7.43 -21.83
CA LYS A 130 2.02 -8.48 -21.87
C LYS A 130 3.03 -8.35 -20.74
N PHE A 131 2.61 -7.76 -19.62
CA PHE A 131 3.48 -7.60 -18.47
C PHE A 131 3.90 -8.98 -17.92
N ASN A 132 5.20 -9.25 -17.92
CA ASN A 132 5.77 -10.41 -17.25
C ASN A 132 6.52 -9.94 -16.02
N ALA A 133 5.92 -10.18 -14.85
CA ALA A 133 6.50 -9.73 -13.58
C ALA A 133 7.91 -10.29 -13.36
N PHE A 134 8.17 -11.56 -13.68
CA PHE A 134 9.49 -12.17 -13.48
C PHE A 134 10.57 -11.52 -14.36
N ASP A 135 10.28 -11.34 -15.64
CA ASP A 135 11.20 -10.66 -16.56
C ASP A 135 11.42 -9.20 -16.16
N PHE A 136 10.36 -8.51 -15.75
CA PHE A 136 10.42 -7.14 -15.27
C PHE A 136 11.33 -7.02 -14.03
N ILE A 137 11.13 -7.86 -13.02
CA ILE A 137 11.95 -7.88 -11.81
C ILE A 137 13.42 -8.14 -12.15
N LYS A 138 13.69 -9.08 -13.06
CA LYS A 138 15.05 -9.42 -13.47
C LYS A 138 15.75 -8.25 -14.18
N ARG A 139 15.04 -7.54 -15.06
CA ARG A 139 15.60 -6.43 -15.84
C ARG A 139 15.79 -5.15 -15.03
N TYR A 140 14.86 -4.85 -14.12
CA TYR A 140 14.82 -3.58 -13.40
C TYR A 140 15.06 -3.73 -11.90
N HIS A 141 15.73 -4.80 -11.49
CA HIS A 141 16.00 -5.13 -10.09
C HIS A 141 16.48 -3.92 -9.28
N ASP A 142 17.54 -3.25 -9.74
CA ASP A 142 18.16 -2.17 -8.99
C ASP A 142 17.23 -0.94 -8.88
N SER A 143 16.56 -0.58 -9.98
CA SER A 143 15.57 0.51 -9.99
C SER A 143 14.42 0.22 -9.03
N ILE A 144 13.91 -1.02 -9.00
CA ILE A 144 12.85 -1.45 -8.07
C ILE A 144 13.30 -1.28 -6.62
N PHE A 145 14.55 -1.64 -6.28
CA PHE A 145 15.09 -1.49 -4.93
C PHE A 145 15.30 -0.03 -4.54
N LEU A 146 15.79 0.81 -5.47
CA LEU A 146 15.92 2.25 -5.26
C LEU A 146 14.57 2.90 -4.99
N VAL A 147 13.58 2.61 -5.84
CA VAL A 147 12.20 3.12 -5.71
C VAL A 147 11.58 2.71 -4.38
N LYS A 148 11.74 1.44 -3.99
CA LYS A 148 11.27 0.97 -2.68
C LYS A 148 11.88 1.80 -1.54
N ARG A 149 13.20 2.00 -1.54
CA ARG A 149 13.90 2.75 -0.49
C ARG A 149 13.42 4.20 -0.45
N ASP A 150 13.35 4.83 -1.60
CA ASP A 150 13.02 6.25 -1.71
C ASP A 150 11.57 6.51 -1.29
N LEU A 151 10.61 5.66 -1.72
CA LEU A 151 9.21 5.75 -1.29
C LEU A 151 9.04 5.54 0.22
N ILE A 152 9.79 4.63 0.83
CA ILE A 152 9.78 4.42 2.29
C ILE A 152 10.30 5.65 3.02
N ASN A 153 11.41 6.23 2.55
CA ASN A 153 11.98 7.45 3.12
C ASN A 153 11.01 8.63 3.00
N LEU A 154 10.36 8.76 1.84
CA LEU A 154 9.42 9.82 1.52
C LEU A 154 8.26 9.86 2.51
N ILE A 155 7.63 8.71 2.80
CA ILE A 155 6.53 8.66 3.77
C ILE A 155 6.99 8.51 5.22
N GLY A 156 8.31 8.55 5.48
CA GLY A 156 8.88 8.23 6.79
C GLY A 156 8.38 9.12 7.94
N LYS A 157 8.01 10.38 7.67
CA LYS A 157 7.43 11.27 8.68
C LYS A 157 5.98 10.88 9.01
N ASP A 158 5.16 10.67 8.00
CA ASP A 158 3.78 10.18 8.17
C ASP A 158 3.76 8.79 8.83
N ALA A 159 4.71 7.93 8.46
CA ALA A 159 4.96 6.63 9.07
C ALA A 159 5.18 6.74 10.58
N LYS A 160 6.13 7.59 10.99
CA LYS A 160 6.47 7.81 12.40
C LYS A 160 5.26 8.32 13.15
N ASN A 161 4.53 9.30 12.61
CA ASN A 161 3.33 9.84 13.25
C ASN A 161 2.21 8.81 13.39
N PHE A 162 1.99 8.00 12.36
CA PHE A 162 0.98 6.94 12.38
C PHE A 162 1.32 5.86 13.41
N LEU A 163 2.58 5.42 13.45
CA LEU A 163 3.04 4.37 14.37
C LEU A 163 3.21 4.89 15.81
N SER A 164 3.68 6.12 16.01
CA SER A 164 3.93 6.70 17.36
C SER A 164 2.64 6.99 18.11
N ARG A 165 1.59 7.44 17.40
CA ARG A 165 0.24 7.61 17.95
C ARG A 165 -0.36 6.33 18.52
N GLU A 166 0.25 5.18 18.24
CA GLU A 166 -0.26 3.86 18.66
C GLU A 166 0.78 3.05 19.46
N VAL A 167 1.92 3.67 19.81
CA VAL A 167 2.89 3.15 20.81
C VAL A 167 2.86 4.00 22.09
N PHE A 168 2.32 5.22 22.05
CA PHE A 168 1.98 6.03 23.23
C PHE A 168 0.54 5.77 23.69
N ASP A 169 0.30 4.58 24.22
CA ASP A 169 -0.59 4.47 25.37
C ASP A 169 0.04 3.52 26.39
N PRO A 170 0.82 4.04 27.35
CA PRO A 170 1.35 3.23 28.44
C PRO A 170 0.33 3.02 29.57
N PHE A 171 -0.90 3.58 29.53
CA PHE A 171 -1.75 3.70 30.72
C PHE A 171 -3.29 3.65 30.51
N THR A 172 -3.86 2.79 29.65
CA THR A 172 -5.33 2.53 29.68
C THR A 172 -5.76 1.19 30.27
N HIS A 173 -4.85 0.46 30.92
CA HIS A 173 -5.21 -0.55 31.91
C HIS A 173 -4.39 -0.33 33.16
N LEU A 174 -4.83 0.57 34.04
CA LEU A 174 -4.66 0.51 35.50
C LEU A 174 -5.39 1.71 36.14
N SER A 175 -6.27 1.39 37.09
CA SER A 175 -6.96 2.26 38.06
C SER A 175 -8.24 3.01 37.61
N SER A 176 -9.38 2.32 37.72
CA SER A 176 -10.57 2.93 38.36
C SER A 176 -11.37 1.92 39.19
N ASP A 177 -10.69 0.92 39.78
CA ASP A 177 -11.24 0.08 40.84
C ASP A 177 -10.15 -0.11 41.90
N ALA A 178 -10.12 0.81 42.87
CA ALA A 178 -9.65 0.64 44.26
C ALA A 178 -9.38 2.01 44.89
N LYS A 179 -10.44 2.68 45.36
CA LYS A 179 -10.63 3.11 46.75
C LYS A 179 -11.93 3.89 46.87
#